data_AF-A0AAV9UWH8-F1
#
_entry.id   AF-A0AAV9UWH8-F1
#
_cell.length_a   1.000
_cell.length_b   1.000
_cell.length_c   1.000
_cell.angle_alpha   90.00
_cell.angle_beta   90.00
_cell.angle_gamma   90.00
#
_symmetry.space_group_name_H-M   'P 1'
#
loop_
_entity.id
_entity.type
_entity.pdbx_description
1 polymer ?
#
loop_
_entity_poly.entity_id
_entity_poly.type
_entity_poly.pdbx_seq_one_letter_code
_entity_poly.pdbx_strand_id
1 'polypeptide(L)' 'MQFSVVFAVAALASTVAALRPVYSQCGGLYYTGETQCVNTAQCTYVNAYYSQCYPKP' A
#
# COMPACT_ATOMS: atom_id res chain seq x y z
N MET A 1 -29.19 -12.18 -37.99
CA MET A 1 -28.17 -12.93 -37.24
C MET A 1 -26.80 -12.50 -37.75
N GLN A 2 -26.07 -11.66 -37.01
CA GLN A 2 -24.60 -11.60 -37.10
C GLN A 2 -24.01 -11.02 -35.80
N PHE A 3 -23.77 -11.94 -34.87
CA PHE A 3 -22.75 -12.02 -33.82
C PHE A 3 -22.16 -10.73 -33.25
N SER A 4 -22.75 -10.29 -32.14
CA SER A 4 -22.15 -9.42 -31.13
C SER A 4 -20.94 -10.09 -30.49
N VAL A 5 -19.73 -9.84 -31.01
CA VAL A 5 -18.50 -10.25 -30.33
C VAL A 5 -18.03 -9.09 -29.45
N VAL A 6 -18.63 -8.97 -28.26
CA VAL A 6 -18.12 -8.11 -27.20
C VAL A 6 -16.92 -8.82 -26.60
N PHE A 7 -15.72 -8.54 -27.12
CA PHE A 7 -14.46 -8.97 -26.51
C PHE A 7 -14.29 -8.23 -25.17
N ALA A 8 -14.71 -8.88 -24.08
CA ALA A 8 -14.41 -8.44 -22.74
C ALA A 8 -12.94 -8.72 -22.43
N VAL A 9 -12.06 -7.77 -22.77
CA VAL A 9 -10.67 -7.76 -22.29
C VAL A 9 -10.71 -7.35 -20.83
N ALA A 10 -10.73 -8.32 -19.92
CA ALA A 10 -10.58 -8.09 -18.49
C ALA A 10 -9.15 -7.57 -18.22
N ALA A 11 -9.02 -6.28 -17.93
CA ALA A 11 -7.76 -5.66 -17.55
C ALA A 11 -7.29 -6.24 -16.21
N LEU A 12 -6.15 -6.93 -16.21
CA LEU A 12 -5.41 -7.31 -15.01
C LEU A 12 -4.77 -6.05 -14.41
N ALA A 13 -5.54 -5.28 -13.64
CA ALA A 13 -5.00 -4.19 -12.84
C ALA A 13 -4.31 -4.78 -11.61
N SER A 14 -2.98 -4.96 -11.70
CA SER A 14 -2.14 -5.34 -10.56
C SER A 14 -2.09 -4.18 -9.57
N THR A 15 -2.74 -4.33 -8.41
CA THR A 15 -2.64 -3.39 -7.29
C THR A 15 -1.27 -3.57 -6.62
N VAL A 16 -0.25 -2.88 -7.15
CA VAL A 16 1.02 -2.76 -6.43
C VAL A 16 0.77 -1.87 -5.22
N ALA A 17 0.80 -2.47 -4.04
CA ALA A 17 0.85 -1.76 -2.77
C ALA A 17 2.07 -0.81 -2.77
N ALA A 18 1.81 0.50 -2.75
CA ALA A 18 2.88 1.50 -2.77
C ALA A 18 3.49 1.64 -1.38
N LEU A 19 4.79 1.29 -1.25
CA LEU A 19 5.53 1.39 0.00
C LEU A 19 5.47 2.81 0.59
N ARG A 20 5.43 2.88 1.93
CA ARG A 20 5.35 4.14 2.68
C ARG A 20 6.72 4.84 2.72
N PRO A 21 6.81 6.12 2.33
CA PRO A 21 8.06 6.86 2.42
C PRO A 21 8.48 7.09 3.88
N VAL A 22 9.75 7.48 4.06
CA VAL A 22 10.30 7.86 5.38
C VAL A 22 9.40 8.93 6.03
N TYR A 23 9.22 8.83 7.35
CA TYR A 23 8.35 9.65 8.21
C TYR A 23 6.85 9.55 7.96
N SER A 24 6.42 8.67 7.06
CA SER A 24 5.00 8.40 6.83
C SER A 24 4.41 7.49 7.91
N GLN A 25 3.09 7.59 8.11
CA GLN A 25 2.36 6.56 8.85
C GLN A 25 2.43 5.22 8.11
N CYS A 26 2.65 4.15 8.85
CA CYS A 26 2.71 2.76 8.38
C CYS A 26 1.90 1.80 9.26
N GLY A 27 1.17 2.32 10.24
CA GLY A 27 0.35 1.50 11.13
C GLY A 27 -0.37 2.33 12.18
N GLY A 28 -1.18 1.65 12.99
CA GLY A 28 -2.01 2.23 14.03
C GLY A 28 -3.45 1.75 13.95
N LEU A 29 -4.20 1.94 15.05
CA LEU A 29 -5.62 1.68 15.12
C LEU A 29 -6.34 2.48 14.04
N TYR A 30 -7.19 1.81 13.26
CA TYR A 30 -7.94 2.36 12.12
C TYR A 30 -7.11 2.75 10.88
N TYR A 31 -5.81 2.47 10.85
CA TYR A 31 -5.01 2.68 9.65
C TYR A 31 -5.30 1.60 8.60
N THR A 32 -5.76 2.00 7.41
CA THR A 32 -6.11 1.10 6.29
C THR A 32 -5.16 1.21 5.09
N GLY A 33 -4.10 2.01 5.24
CA GLY A 33 -3.08 2.20 4.20
C GLY A 33 -2.01 1.12 4.22
N GLU A 34 -1.01 1.30 3.35
CA GLU A 34 0.11 0.37 3.24
C GLU A 34 0.94 0.33 4.53
N THR A 35 1.28 -0.87 5.00
CA THR A 35 2.01 -1.05 6.27
C THR A 35 3.50 -1.23 6.08
N GLN A 36 3.93 -1.54 4.85
CA GLN A 36 5.34 -1.66 4.50
C GLN A 36 5.96 -0.29 4.21
N CYS A 37 7.06 0.01 4.92
CA CYS A 37 7.92 1.15 4.62
C CYS A 37 8.86 0.85 3.45
N VAL A 38 9.35 1.89 2.76
CA VAL A 38 10.45 1.77 1.79
C VAL A 38 11.65 1.05 2.40
N ASN A 39 12.45 0.37 1.57
CA ASN A 39 13.57 -0.47 2.01
C ASN A 39 14.67 0.25 2.82
N THR A 40 14.62 1.57 2.94
CA THR A 40 15.52 2.40 3.77
C THR A 40 14.92 2.79 5.11
N ALA A 41 13.72 2.32 5.43
CA ALA A 41 13.01 2.64 6.67
C ALA A 41 12.35 1.41 7.30
N GLN A 42 12.04 1.53 8.59
CA GLN A 42 11.33 0.52 9.38
C GLN A 42 10.12 1.14 10.09
N CYS A 43 9.01 0.41 10.10
CA CYS A 43 7.79 0.85 10.78
C CYS A 43 7.97 0.69 12.29
N THR A 44 8.03 1.81 13.01
CA THR A 44 8.19 1.82 14.47
C THR A 44 6.91 2.29 15.13
N TYR A 45 6.48 1.57 16.16
CA TYR A 45 5.33 1.93 16.98
C TYR A 45 5.60 3.24 17.72
N VAL A 46 4.65 4.19 17.65
CA VAL A 46 4.69 5.43 18.43
C VAL A 46 3.59 5.43 19.49
N ASN A 47 2.36 5.09 19.09
CA ASN A 47 1.23 4.91 19.98
C ASN A 47 0.16 4.03 19.34
N ALA A 48 -0.96 3.79 20.04
CA ALA A 48 -2.02 2.91 19.58
C ALA A 48 -2.58 3.28 18.20
N TYR A 49 -2.60 4.57 17.83
CA TYR A 49 -3.20 5.08 16.60
C TYR A 49 -2.16 5.38 15.52
N TYR A 50 -0.86 5.30 15.83
CA TYR A 50 0.19 5.78 14.95
C TYR A 50 1.49 4.97 15.09
N SER A 51 1.92 4.42 13.97
CA SER A 51 3.27 3.90 13.76
C SER A 51 3.91 4.65 12.58
N GLN A 52 5.19 4.97 12.68
CA GLN A 52 5.91 5.80 11.70
C GLN A 52 7.09 5.05 11.07
N CYS A 53 7.32 5.26 9.78
CA CYS A 53 8.52 4.81 9.09
C CYS A 53 9.73 5.65 9.50
N TYR A 54 10.61 5.14 10.36
CA TYR A 54 11.88 5.81 10.65
C TYR A 54 13.01 5.27 9.77
N PRO A 55 14.00 6.11 9.39
CA PRO A 55 15.21 5.64 8.72
C PRO A 55 15.86 4.51 9.53
N LYS A 56 16.27 3.45 8.84
CA LYS A 56 17.14 2.43 9.42
C LYS A 56 18.59 2.66 8.97
N PRO A 57 19.59 2.35 9.82
CA PRO A 57 20.99 2.38 9.41
C PRO A 57 21.30 1.41 8.27
#